data_AF-A0A6G1BN84-F1
#
_entry.id   AF-A0A6G1BN84-F1
#
_cell.length_a   1.000
_cell.length_b   1.000
_cell.length_c   1.000
_cell.angle_alpha   90.00
_cell.angle_beta   90.00
_cell.angle_gamma   90.00
#
_symmetry.space_group_name_H-M   'P 1'
#
loop_
_entity.id
_entity.type
_entity.pdbx_description
1 polymer ?
#
loop_
_entity_poly.entity_id
_entity_poly.type
_entity_poly.pdbx_seq_one_letter_code
_entity_poly.pdbx_strand_id
1 'polypeptide(L)'
;MKMGKETVLAEVGGGVAGRSLDGLVTFLVVHFWCLDRWEALGYLCLAKADLAVAVRLIGIDREIPLRLLRHPHHSRAKVALKSAAIVAKHRRPTSLATTWLSMAAR
;
A
#
# COMPACT_ATOMS: atom_id res chain seq x y z
N MET A 1 -15.37 -31.94 -12.85
CA MET A 1 -16.14 -30.69 -12.71
C MET A 1 -15.24 -29.54 -13.11
N LYS A 2 -15.57 -28.93 -14.24
CA LYS A 2 -14.91 -27.77 -14.84
C LYS A 2 -15.45 -26.53 -14.12
N MET A 3 -14.58 -25.74 -13.53
CA MET A 3 -14.90 -24.35 -13.15
C MET A 3 -13.64 -23.54 -13.33
N GLY A 4 -13.41 -23.16 -14.59
CA GLY A 4 -12.65 -21.96 -14.89
C GLY A 4 -13.37 -20.79 -14.24
N LYS A 5 -12.68 -20.13 -13.31
CA LYS A 5 -13.02 -18.78 -12.88
C LYS A 5 -12.08 -17.86 -13.62
N GLU A 6 -12.42 -17.67 -14.87
CA GLU A 6 -12.26 -16.40 -15.56
C GLU A 6 -12.70 -15.26 -14.62
N THR A 7 -11.73 -14.62 -14.00
CA THR A 7 -11.80 -13.19 -13.68
C THR A 7 -10.68 -12.51 -14.42
N VAL A 8 -10.91 -12.37 -15.72
CA VAL A 8 -10.31 -11.37 -16.59
C VAL A 8 -10.77 -10.00 -16.06
N LEU A 9 -10.14 -9.49 -14.98
CA LEU A 9 -10.39 -8.13 -14.46
C LEU A 9 -9.11 -7.45 -13.96
N ALA A 10 -7.94 -7.77 -14.54
CA ALA A 10 -6.68 -7.08 -14.20
C ALA A 10 -6.02 -6.39 -15.41
N GLU A 11 -6.71 -6.27 -16.53
CA GLU A 11 -6.30 -5.42 -17.65
C GLU A 11 -7.39 -4.40 -18.01
N VAL A 12 -8.10 -3.87 -17.00
CA VAL A 12 -8.39 -2.43 -17.07
C VAL A 12 -7.09 -1.77 -16.65
N GLY A 13 -6.26 -1.48 -17.65
CA GLY A 13 -5.18 -0.51 -17.54
C GLY A 13 -5.78 0.84 -17.20
N GLY A 14 -6.26 1.01 -15.96
CA GLY A 14 -6.42 2.31 -15.37
C GLY A 14 -5.09 3.03 -15.60
N GLY A 15 -5.16 4.27 -16.06
CA GLY A 15 -3.98 5.07 -16.35
C GLY A 15 -3.01 5.11 -15.16
N VAL A 16 -1.95 5.90 -15.25
CA VAL A 16 -0.95 6.01 -14.17
C VAL A 16 -1.59 6.19 -12.77
N ALA A 17 -2.72 6.89 -12.68
CA ALA A 17 -3.52 7.04 -11.46
C ALA A 17 -4.12 5.72 -10.92
N GLY A 18 -4.72 4.88 -11.77
CA GLY A 18 -5.34 3.61 -11.33
C GLY A 18 -4.30 2.64 -10.79
N ARG A 19 -3.17 2.48 -11.50
CA ARG A 19 -2.05 1.65 -11.03
C ARG A 19 -1.39 2.21 -9.77
N SER A 20 -1.29 3.55 -9.64
CA SER A 20 -0.78 4.17 -8.41
C SER A 20 -1.69 3.91 -7.22
N LEU A 21 -3.01 4.04 -7.41
CA LEU A 21 -3.99 3.74 -6.36
C LEU A 21 -3.90 2.28 -5.92
N ASP A 22 -3.82 1.35 -6.88
CA ASP A 22 -3.73 -0.08 -6.58
C ASP A 22 -2.42 -0.43 -5.84
N GLY A 23 -1.34 0.28 -6.14
CA GLY A 23 -0.10 0.24 -5.38
C GLY A 23 -0.25 0.76 -3.94
N LEU A 24 -0.93 1.90 -3.73
CA LEU A 24 -1.18 2.45 -2.40
C LEU A 24 -2.06 1.53 -1.55
N VAL A 25 -3.12 0.97 -2.14
CA VAL A 25 -4.00 -0.01 -1.48
C VAL A 25 -3.20 -1.25 -1.07
N THR A 26 -2.38 -1.76 -1.99
CA THR A 26 -1.49 -2.89 -1.72
C THR A 26 -0.49 -2.58 -0.60
N PHE A 27 0.08 -1.37 -0.58
CA PHE A 27 0.96 -0.95 0.51
C PHE A 27 0.23 -1.07 1.85
N LEU A 28 -0.96 -0.50 1.97
CA LEU A 28 -1.70 -0.47 3.24
C LEU A 28 -2.08 -1.87 3.73
N VAL A 29 -2.61 -2.72 2.85
CA VAL A 29 -2.98 -4.12 3.19
C VAL A 29 -1.75 -4.94 3.62
N VAL A 30 -0.62 -4.80 2.93
CA VAL A 30 0.60 -5.55 3.26
C VAL A 30 1.28 -4.99 4.51
N HIS A 31 1.24 -3.67 4.69
CA HIS A 31 1.87 -3.01 5.84
C HIS A 31 1.08 -3.28 7.13
N PHE A 32 -0.24 -3.17 7.05
CA PHE A 32 -1.19 -3.45 8.10
C PHE A 32 -1.95 -4.73 7.76
N TRP A 33 -1.40 -5.87 8.18
CA TRP A 33 -2.00 -7.20 7.94
C TRP A 33 -3.47 -7.29 8.41
N CYS A 34 -3.90 -6.39 9.29
CA CYS A 34 -5.25 -6.36 9.81
C CYS A 34 -6.26 -5.67 8.88
N LEU A 35 -5.84 -5.05 7.77
CA LEU A 35 -6.71 -4.28 6.86
C LEU A 35 -7.11 -5.09 5.62
N ASP A 36 -8.41 -5.13 5.35
CA ASP A 36 -8.93 -5.57 4.07
C ASP A 36 -8.81 -4.49 2.98
N ARG A 37 -8.87 -4.90 1.70
CA ARG A 37 -8.76 -4.00 0.55
C ARG A 37 -9.77 -2.84 0.60
N TRP A 38 -11.01 -3.11 1.04
CA TRP A 38 -12.07 -2.11 1.13
C TRP A 38 -11.81 -1.09 2.23
N GLU A 39 -11.29 -1.53 3.37
CA GLU A 39 -10.90 -0.62 4.46
C GLU A 39 -9.74 0.27 4.02
N ALA A 40 -8.71 -0.31 3.39
CA ALA A 40 -7.59 0.45 2.84
C ALA A 40 -8.04 1.52 1.83
N LEU A 41 -9.02 1.20 0.96
CA LEU A 41 -9.63 2.17 0.06
C LEU A 41 -10.39 3.27 0.81
N GLY A 42 -11.14 2.93 1.87
CA GLY A 42 -11.83 3.88 2.72
C GLY A 42 -10.87 4.89 3.36
N TYR A 43 -9.77 4.41 3.93
CA TYR A 43 -8.72 5.27 4.50
C TYR A 43 -8.05 6.16 3.45
N LEU A 44 -7.79 5.64 2.25
CA LEU A 44 -7.22 6.45 1.16
C LEU A 44 -8.21 7.49 0.64
N CYS A 45 -9.51 7.19 0.62
CA CYS A 45 -10.54 8.14 0.23
C CYS A 45 -10.62 9.31 1.24
N LEU A 46 -10.66 9.00 2.54
CA LEU A 46 -10.63 9.99 3.62
C LEU A 46 -9.35 10.83 3.59
N ALA A 47 -8.21 10.20 3.27
CA ALA A 47 -6.91 10.85 3.17
C ALA A 47 -6.67 11.57 1.83
N LYS A 48 -7.65 11.60 0.90
CA LYS A 48 -7.47 12.15 -0.45
C LYS A 48 -6.23 11.59 -1.18
N ALA A 49 -6.00 10.28 -1.04
CA ALA A 49 -4.84 9.54 -1.54
C ALA A 49 -3.47 9.94 -0.94
N ASP A 50 -3.43 10.72 0.14
CA ASP A 50 -2.20 10.95 0.90
C ASP A 50 -1.87 9.74 1.78
N LEU A 51 -0.80 9.04 1.42
CA LEU A 51 -0.40 7.82 2.12
C LEU A 51 -0.02 8.07 3.59
N ALA A 52 0.64 9.18 3.89
CA ALA A 52 1.09 9.49 5.24
C ALA A 52 -0.10 9.85 6.14
N VAL A 53 -1.09 10.57 5.60
CA VAL A 53 -2.36 10.83 6.30
C VAL A 53 -3.11 9.51 6.53
N ALA A 54 -3.21 8.64 5.53
CA ALA A 54 -3.89 7.34 5.67
C ALA A 54 -3.25 6.46 6.75
N VAL A 55 -1.92 6.36 6.77
CA VAL A 55 -1.16 5.62 7.79
C VAL A 55 -1.42 6.17 9.19
N ARG A 56 -1.48 7.51 9.35
CA ARG A 56 -1.81 8.13 10.64
C ARG A 56 -3.25 7.85 11.07
N LEU A 57 -4.22 7.94 10.14
CA LEU A 57 -5.63 7.65 10.42
C LEU A 57 -5.84 6.22 10.90
N ILE A 58 -5.25 5.24 10.20
CA ILE A 58 -5.28 3.82 10.59
C ILE A 58 -4.69 3.63 11.99
N GLY A 59 -3.61 4.34 12.27
CA GLY A 59 -2.96 4.33 13.57
C GLY A 59 -3.85 4.77 14.72
N ILE A 60 -4.58 5.87 14.50
CA ILE A 60 -5.53 6.44 15.47
C ILE A 60 -6.74 5.51 15.62
N ASP A 61 -7.34 5.08 14.52
CA ASP A 61 -8.54 4.25 14.50
C ASP A 61 -8.34 2.90 15.19
N ARG A 62 -7.19 2.26 14.94
CA ARG A 62 -6.89 0.91 15.45
C ARG A 62 -6.08 0.89 16.73
N GLU A 63 -5.96 2.05 17.39
CA GLU A 63 -5.20 2.26 18.62
C GLU A 63 -3.76 1.70 18.54
N ILE A 64 -3.19 1.67 17.33
CA ILE A 64 -1.83 1.18 17.13
C ILE A 64 -0.91 2.23 17.77
N PRO A 65 -0.09 1.86 18.78
CA PRO A 65 0.80 2.81 19.42
C PRO A 65 1.59 3.58 18.36
N LEU A 66 1.50 4.91 18.37
CA LEU A 66 2.19 5.80 17.43
C LEU A 66 3.69 5.46 17.28
N ARG A 67 4.30 4.88 18.32
CA ARG A 67 5.69 4.39 18.32
C ARG A 67 5.95 3.26 17.32
N LEU A 68 4.98 2.39 17.06
CA LEU A 68 5.04 1.30 16.07
C LEU A 68 4.81 1.80 14.63
N LEU A 69 4.11 2.93 14.47
CA LEU A 69 3.93 3.60 13.18
C LEU A 69 5.13 4.47 12.81
N ARG A 70 5.77 5.09 13.82
CA ARG A 70 6.96 5.94 13.67
C ARG A 70 8.24 5.11 13.47
N HIS A 71 8.25 3.88 13.97
CA HIS A 71 9.25 2.87 13.67
C HIS A 71 8.60 1.74 12.88
N PRO A 72 8.28 1.96 11.58
CA PRO A 72 7.84 0.87 10.75
C PRO A 72 8.91 -0.21 10.83
N HIS A 73 8.53 -1.41 11.27
CA HIS A 73 9.43 -2.55 11.31
C HIS A 73 10.10 -2.59 9.93
N HIS A 74 11.40 -2.29 9.86
CA HIS A 74 12.06 -1.90 8.61
C HIS A 74 11.90 -2.99 7.51
N SER A 75 11.68 -4.23 7.94
CA SER A 75 11.27 -5.35 7.09
C SER A 75 9.87 -5.22 6.47
N ARG A 76 8.83 -4.88 7.25
CA ARG A 76 7.43 -4.79 6.76
C ARG A 76 7.19 -3.63 5.81
N ALA A 77 7.71 -2.43 6.11
CA ALA A 77 7.61 -1.30 5.18
C ALA A 77 8.32 -1.58 3.85
N LYS A 78 9.49 -2.23 3.89
CA LYS A 78 10.23 -2.62 2.70
C LYS A 78 9.47 -3.63 1.84
N VAL A 79 8.83 -4.64 2.46
CA VAL A 79 7.99 -5.61 1.74
C VAL A 79 6.77 -4.92 1.14
N ALA A 80 6.05 -4.11 1.91
CA ALA A 80 4.88 -3.36 1.45
C ALA A 80 5.21 -2.43 0.28
N LEU A 81 6.31 -1.67 0.35
CA LEU A 81 6.77 -0.78 -0.73
C LEU A 81 7.12 -1.55 -1.99
N LYS A 82 7.80 -2.69 -1.87
CA LYS A 82 8.12 -3.54 -3.03
C LYS A 82 6.86 -4.07 -3.70
N SER A 83 5.93 -4.63 -2.90
CA SER A 83 4.65 -5.14 -3.42
C SER A 83 3.84 -4.03 -4.10
N ALA A 84 3.75 -2.86 -3.47
CA ALA A 84 3.10 -1.68 -4.03
C ALA A 84 3.70 -1.26 -5.37
N ALA A 85 5.03 -1.22 -5.48
CA ALA A 85 5.69 -0.80 -6.70
C ALA A 85 5.58 -1.84 -7.83
N ILE A 86 5.48 -3.14 -7.50
CA ILE A 86 5.18 -4.21 -8.46
C ILE A 86 3.76 -4.05 -9.00
N VAL A 87 2.76 -3.90 -8.11
CA VAL A 87 1.35 -3.72 -8.48
C VAL A 87 1.14 -2.44 -9.30
N ALA A 88 1.84 -1.36 -8.93
CA ALA A 88 1.82 -0.11 -9.68
C ALA A 88 2.53 -0.18 -11.05
N LYS A 89 3.11 -1.33 -11.42
CA LYS A 89 3.92 -1.54 -12.63
C LYS A 89 5.04 -0.49 -12.75
N HIS A 90 5.69 -0.13 -11.64
CA HIS A 90 6.76 0.87 -11.61
C HIS A 90 8.03 0.32 -12.29
N ARG A 91 8.72 1.12 -13.12
CA ARG A 91 9.89 0.68 -13.92
C ARG A 91 11.07 0.18 -13.07
N ARG A 92 11.11 0.55 -11.79
CA ARG A 92 12.17 0.22 -10.81
C ARG A 92 11.61 0.08 -9.38
N PRO A 93 10.99 -1.05 -9.03
CA PRO A 93 10.27 -1.20 -7.77
C PRO A 93 11.18 -1.29 -6.55
N THR A 94 12.37 -1.89 -6.68
CA THR A 94 13.34 -2.05 -5.59
C THR A 94 14.05 -0.75 -5.25
N SER A 95 14.46 0.01 -6.27
CA SER A 95 15.16 1.30 -6.11
C SER A 95 14.29 2.35 -5.44
N LEU A 96 13.00 2.42 -5.81
CA LEU A 96 12.03 3.32 -5.17
C LEU A 96 11.89 3.00 -3.68
N ALA A 97 11.69 1.73 -3.33
CA ALA A 97 11.56 1.31 -1.93
C ALA A 97 12.80 1.65 -1.09
N THR A 98 14.01 1.44 -1.62
CA THR A 98 15.26 1.78 -0.92
C THR A 98 15.43 3.28 -0.71
N THR A 99 15.19 4.10 -1.75
CA THR A 99 15.34 5.56 -1.64
C THR A 99 14.34 6.14 -0.64
N TRP A 100 13.09 5.65 -0.66
CA TRP A 100 12.05 6.10 0.26
C TRP A 100 12.37 5.74 1.71
N LEU A 101 12.88 4.53 1.97
CA LEU A 101 13.35 4.12 3.31
C LEU A 101 14.52 4.98 3.79
N SER A 102 15.48 5.29 2.93
CA SER A 102 16.61 6.17 3.27
C SER A 102 16.15 7.59 3.62
N MET A 103 15.11 8.11 2.95
CA MET A 103 14.53 9.41 3.29
C MET A 103 13.76 9.37 4.62
N ALA A 104 13.02 8.30 4.88
CA ALA A 104 12.23 8.12 6.10
C ALA A 104 13.09 7.84 7.35
N ALA A 105 14.37 7.50 7.16
CA ALA A 105 15.33 7.27 8.24
C ALA A 105 16.10 8.53 8.68
N ARG A 106 15.84 9.69 8.04
CA ARG A 106 16.41 11.00 8.40
C ARG A 106 15.43 11.79 9.24
#